data_AF-A0AAJ4XCJ6-F1
#
_entry.id   AF-A0AAJ4XCJ6-F1
#
_cell.length_a   1.000
_cell.length_b   1.000
_cell.length_c   1.000
_cell.angle_alpha   90.00
_cell.angle_beta   90.00
_cell.angle_gamma   90.00
#
_symmetry.space_group_name_H-M   'P 1'
#
loop_
_entity.id
_entity.type
_entity.pdbx_description
1 polymer ?
#
loop_
_entity_poly.entity_id
_entity_poly.type
_entity_poly.pdbx_seq_one_letter_code
_entity_poly.pdbx_strand_id
1 'polypeptide(L)'
;MNTVATMTSLIEMSEFIGKSIEQEIDRDNPDELTGKLMELCSLQSNASHAYALAEQLYNVKLAELVQKPEHSKLSATDKKMLFAGLAREEIYYMTLNERYIRNLSHSIEAIRSALSWKKTELEQSKYQTT
;
A
#
# COMPACT_ATOMS: atom_id res chain seq x y z
N MET A 1 7.87 -6.26 -22.18
CA MET A 1 6.97 -5.75 -21.12
C MET A 1 6.61 -4.33 -21.48
N ASN A 2 5.33 -3.95 -21.48
CA ASN A 2 4.93 -2.57 -21.74
C ASN A 2 5.00 -1.79 -20.43
N THR A 3 6.17 -1.18 -20.15
CA THR A 3 6.46 -0.47 -18.89
C THR A 3 5.50 0.68 -18.62
N VAL A 4 5.03 1.37 -19.67
CA VAL A 4 4.05 2.46 -19.55
C VAL A 4 2.71 1.94 -19.06
N ALA A 5 2.18 0.88 -19.69
CA ALA A 5 0.91 0.30 -19.27
C ALA A 5 0.97 -0.28 -17.85
N THR A 6 2.09 -0.92 -17.48
CA THR A 6 2.30 -1.44 -16.13
C THR A 6 2.38 -0.30 -15.09
N MET A 7 3.06 0.81 -15.43
CA MET A 7 3.11 1.98 -14.55
C MET A 7 1.72 2.60 -14.36
N THR A 8 0.93 2.77 -15.42
CA THR A 8 -0.45 3.28 -15.29
C THR A 8 -1.29 2.41 -14.36
N SER A 9 -1.23 1.09 -14.52
CA SER A 9 -1.96 0.16 -13.63
C SER A 9 -1.49 0.24 -12.18
N LEU A 10 -0.19 0.40 -11.95
CA LEU A 10 0.37 0.60 -10.61
C LEU A 10 -0.18 1.88 -9.97
N ILE A 11 -0.20 3.00 -10.70
CA ILE A 11 -0.71 4.28 -10.24
C ILE A 11 -2.18 4.14 -9.81
N GLU A 12 -3.02 3.59 -10.68
CA GLU A 12 -4.45 3.41 -10.41
C GLU A 12 -4.69 2.53 -9.18
N MET A 13 -3.93 1.43 -9.04
CA MET A 13 -4.03 0.54 -7.89
C MET A 13 -3.60 1.21 -6.59
N SER A 14 -2.48 1.93 -6.61
CA SER A 14 -1.99 2.68 -5.44
C SER A 14 -2.95 3.79 -5.02
N GLU A 15 -3.53 4.53 -5.96
CA GLU A 15 -4.53 5.55 -5.67
C GLU A 15 -5.81 4.95 -5.07
N PHE A 16 -6.27 3.83 -5.60
CA PHE A 16 -7.43 3.12 -5.07
C PHE A 16 -7.18 2.67 -3.62
N ILE A 17 -6.03 2.04 -3.35
CA ILE A 17 -5.65 1.64 -1.99
C ILE A 17 -5.59 2.84 -1.05
N GLY A 18 -4.95 3.94 -1.48
CA GLY A 18 -4.85 5.17 -0.69
C GLY A 18 -6.21 5.74 -0.30
N LYS A 19 -7.12 5.90 -1.29
CA LYS A 19 -8.48 6.39 -1.06
C LYS A 19 -9.27 5.49 -0.12
N SER A 20 -9.16 4.18 -0.28
CA SER A 20 -9.82 3.24 0.63
C SER A 20 -9.25 3.30 2.05
N ILE A 21 -7.96 3.53 2.25
CA ILE A 21 -7.41 3.70 3.60
C ILE A 21 -7.92 5.00 4.26
N GLU A 22 -8.02 6.08 3.49
CA GLU A 22 -8.41 7.41 3.97
C GLU A 22 -9.91 7.60 4.16
N GLN A 23 -10.73 6.75 3.54
CA GLN A 23 -12.18 6.85 3.65
C GLN A 23 -12.62 6.70 5.12
N GLU A 24 -13.25 7.76 5.60
CA GLU A 24 -13.87 7.82 6.92
C GLU A 24 -15.09 6.89 6.99
N ILE A 25 -15.29 6.32 8.18
CA ILE A 25 -16.43 5.49 8.52
C ILE A 25 -16.95 5.93 9.88
N ASP A 26 -18.25 5.73 10.11
CA ASP A 26 -18.80 5.84 11.45
C ASP A 26 -18.24 4.71 12.32
N ARG A 27 -17.38 5.07 13.27
CA ARG A 27 -16.76 4.11 14.21
C ARG A 27 -17.75 3.60 15.24
N ASP A 28 -18.91 4.23 15.36
CA ASP A 28 -19.94 3.76 16.27
C ASP A 28 -20.89 2.75 15.65
N ASN A 29 -20.91 2.66 14.32
CA ASN A 29 -21.72 1.74 13.56
C ASN A 29 -20.97 0.40 13.30
N PRO A 30 -21.40 -0.73 13.90
CA PRO A 30 -20.75 -2.03 13.71
C PRO A 30 -20.77 -2.54 12.25
N ASP A 31 -21.81 -2.18 11.48
CA ASP A 31 -21.94 -2.62 10.09
C ASP A 31 -20.91 -1.92 9.20
N GLU A 32 -20.69 -0.62 9.40
CA GLU A 32 -19.65 0.13 8.70
C GLU A 32 -18.24 -0.33 9.09
N LEU A 33 -17.99 -0.59 10.38
CA LEU A 33 -16.72 -1.18 10.83
C LEU A 33 -16.46 -2.54 10.17
N THR A 34 -17.48 -3.40 10.09
CA THR A 34 -17.35 -4.73 9.48
C THR A 34 -17.11 -4.62 7.98
N GLY A 35 -17.87 -3.77 7.29
CA GLY A 35 -17.69 -3.51 5.86
C GLY A 35 -16.28 -2.98 5.57
N LYS A 36 -15.79 -2.04 6.39
CA LYS A 36 -14.44 -1.50 6.26
C LYS A 36 -13.37 -2.54 6.51
N LEU A 37 -13.54 -3.38 7.53
CA LEU A 37 -12.62 -4.47 7.81
C LEU A 37 -12.47 -5.42 6.62
N MET A 38 -13.57 -5.81 6.00
CA MET A 38 -13.58 -6.68 4.82
C MET A 38 -12.88 -6.03 3.63
N GLU A 39 -13.17 -4.75 3.37
CA GLU A 39 -12.51 -3.97 2.33
C GLU A 39 -10.99 -3.93 2.55
N LEU A 40 -10.53 -3.50 3.71
CA LEU A 40 -9.09 -3.37 4.01
C LEU A 40 -8.37 -4.73 3.95
N CYS A 41 -9.02 -5.81 4.40
CA CYS A 41 -8.48 -7.16 4.25
C CYS A 41 -8.31 -7.56 2.77
N SER A 42 -9.27 -7.24 1.91
CA SER A 42 -9.16 -7.51 0.46
C SER A 42 -8.04 -6.73 -0.21
N LEU A 43 -7.77 -5.51 0.27
CA LEU A 43 -6.73 -4.64 -0.25
C LEU A 43 -5.31 -5.06 0.15
N GLN A 44 -5.15 -5.89 1.18
CA GLN A 44 -3.83 -6.31 1.67
C GLN A 44 -3.02 -7.03 0.58
N SER A 45 -3.65 -7.94 -0.15
CA SER A 45 -3.02 -8.63 -1.29
C SER A 45 -2.74 -7.67 -2.45
N ASN A 46 -3.64 -6.71 -2.72
CA ASN A 46 -3.45 -5.71 -3.77
C ASN A 46 -2.26 -4.80 -3.46
N ALA A 47 -2.10 -4.37 -2.20
CA ALA A 47 -0.98 -3.53 -1.79
C ALA A 47 0.37 -4.25 -1.90
N SER A 48 0.42 -5.54 -1.52
CA SER A 48 1.61 -6.38 -1.75
C SER A 48 1.92 -6.55 -3.24
N HIS A 49 0.90 -6.73 -4.07
CA HIS A 49 1.09 -6.84 -5.51
C HIS A 49 1.57 -5.52 -6.15
N ALA A 50 1.00 -4.38 -5.74
CA ALA A 50 1.43 -3.06 -6.18
C ALA A 50 2.89 -2.78 -5.81
N TYR A 51 3.31 -3.16 -4.60
CA TYR A 51 4.72 -3.07 -4.20
C TYR A 51 5.63 -3.90 -5.11
N ALA A 52 5.27 -5.16 -5.38
CA ALA A 52 6.05 -6.04 -6.24
C ALA A 52 6.13 -5.53 -7.69
N LEU A 53 5.05 -4.94 -8.22
CA LEU A 53 5.05 -4.30 -9.53
C LEU A 53 5.99 -3.08 -9.57
N ALA A 54 5.97 -2.25 -8.53
CA ALA A 54 6.86 -1.11 -8.41
C ALA A 54 8.34 -1.54 -8.36
N GLU A 55 8.64 -2.59 -7.59
CA GLU A 55 9.99 -3.18 -7.52
C GLU A 55 10.42 -3.75 -8.87
N GLN A 56 9.53 -4.44 -9.58
CA GLN A 56 9.81 -4.95 -10.92
C GLN A 56 10.13 -3.81 -11.91
N LEU A 57 9.33 -2.75 -11.92
CA LEU A 57 9.56 -1.57 -12.76
C LEU A 57 10.89 -0.90 -12.42
N TYR A 58 11.21 -0.75 -11.13
CA TYR A 58 12.48 -0.22 -10.67
C TYR A 58 13.67 -1.04 -11.19
N ASN A 59 13.60 -2.36 -11.08
CA ASN A 59 14.66 -3.26 -11.54
C ASN A 59 14.83 -3.23 -13.07
N VAL A 60 13.73 -3.15 -13.83
CA VAL A 60 13.79 -2.96 -15.29
C VAL A 60 14.46 -1.62 -15.62
N LYS A 61 14.06 -0.54 -14.95
CA LYS A 61 14.65 0.80 -15.13
C LYS A 61 16.15 0.80 -14.84
N LEU A 62 16.57 0.16 -13.74
CA LEU A 62 17.98 0.02 -13.40
C LEU A 62 18.75 -0.75 -14.47
N ALA A 63 18.21 -1.86 -14.96
CA ALA A 63 18.85 -2.65 -16.01
C ALA A 63 19.04 -1.83 -17.29
N GLU A 64 18.03 -1.05 -17.69
CA GLU A 64 18.12 -0.11 -18.83
C GLU A 64 19.21 0.93 -18.62
N LEU A 65 19.27 1.56 -17.44
CA LEU A 65 20.26 2.58 -17.12
C LEU A 65 21.68 2.04 -17.08
N VAL A 66 21.90 0.85 -16.52
CA VAL A 66 23.24 0.22 -16.47
C VAL A 66 23.82 -0.03 -17.87
N GLN A 67 22.97 -0.36 -18.84
CA GLN A 67 23.40 -0.67 -20.20
C GLN A 67 23.76 0.57 -21.05
N LYS A 68 23.41 1.77 -20.59
CA LYS A 68 23.68 2.99 -21.37
C LYS A 68 25.17 3.34 -21.41
N PRO A 69 25.76 3.54 -22.60
CA PRO A 69 27.19 3.86 -22.74
C PRO A 69 27.62 5.12 -21.99
N GLU A 70 26.74 6.13 -21.93
CA GLU A 70 26.93 7.39 -21.19
C GLU A 70 27.15 7.20 -19.68
N HIS A 71 26.69 6.08 -19.11
CA HIS A 71 26.88 5.77 -17.70
C HIS A 71 28.08 4.84 -17.44
N SER A 72 28.72 4.31 -18.48
CA SER A 72 29.79 3.30 -18.34
C SER A 72 30.98 3.78 -17.48
N LYS A 73 31.36 5.04 -17.61
CA LYS A 73 32.53 5.67 -16.94
C LYS A 73 32.21 6.26 -15.56
N LEU A 74 30.94 6.28 -15.16
CA LEU A 74 30.55 6.80 -13.85
C LEU A 74 31.02 5.85 -12.73
N SER A 75 31.43 6.42 -11.59
CA SER A 75 31.75 5.64 -10.40
C SER A 75 30.49 4.95 -9.85
N ALA A 76 30.66 3.93 -9.00
CA ALA A 76 29.52 3.25 -8.38
C ALA A 76 28.65 4.22 -7.55
N THR A 77 29.28 5.19 -6.86
CA THR A 77 28.59 6.21 -6.08
C THR A 77 27.77 7.14 -6.98
N ASP A 78 28.36 7.61 -8.09
CA ASP A 78 27.68 8.50 -9.04
C ASP A 78 26.51 7.78 -9.72
N LYS A 79 26.70 6.51 -10.10
CA LYS A 79 25.63 5.66 -10.65
C LYS A 79 24.49 5.52 -9.66
N LYS A 80 24.78 5.23 -8.38
CA LYS A 80 23.75 5.08 -7.35
C LYS A 80 22.91 6.35 -7.19
N MET A 81 23.57 7.51 -7.12
CA MET A 81 22.89 8.79 -6.95
C MET A 81 22.08 9.19 -8.19
N LEU A 82 22.67 9.02 -9.38
CA LEU A 82 22.00 9.32 -10.65
C LEU A 82 20.81 8.40 -10.91
N PHE A 83 20.99 7.09 -10.74
CA PHE A 83 19.94 6.11 -11.02
C PHE A 83 18.77 6.24 -10.06
N ALA A 84 19.03 6.57 -8.78
CA ALA A 84 17.96 6.91 -7.85
C ALA A 84 17.15 8.14 -8.31
N GLY A 85 17.81 9.15 -8.89
CA GLY A 85 17.13 10.30 -9.48
C GLY A 85 16.32 9.96 -10.74
N LEU A 86 16.86 9.10 -11.60
CA LEU A 86 16.22 8.68 -12.86
C LEU A 86 15.09 7.67 -12.68
N ALA A 87 15.10 6.92 -11.57
CA ALA A 87 14.08 5.93 -11.20
C ALA A 87 13.23 6.41 -10.00
N ARG A 88 13.10 7.73 -9.83
CA ARG A 88 12.42 8.35 -8.68
C ARG A 88 10.95 7.95 -8.56
N GLU A 89 10.27 7.72 -9.69
CA GLU A 89 8.84 7.39 -9.71
C GLU A 89 8.62 5.97 -9.20
N GLU A 90 9.43 5.03 -9.67
CA GLU A 90 9.40 3.65 -9.22
C GLU A 90 9.73 3.57 -7.72
N ILE A 91 10.75 4.29 -7.25
CA ILE A 91 11.10 4.38 -5.82
C ILE A 91 9.96 5.00 -5.01
N TYR A 92 9.31 6.04 -5.54
CA TYR A 92 8.16 6.66 -4.88
C TYR A 92 7.04 5.64 -4.66
N TYR A 93 6.63 4.91 -5.70
CA TYR A 93 5.55 3.93 -5.57
C TYR A 93 5.95 2.70 -4.75
N MET A 94 7.21 2.26 -4.78
CA MET A 94 7.70 1.24 -3.83
C MET A 94 7.50 1.71 -2.38
N THR A 95 7.98 2.92 -2.07
CA THR A 95 7.90 3.48 -0.72
C THR A 95 6.45 3.72 -0.29
N LEU A 96 5.61 4.20 -1.20
CA LEU A 96 4.20 4.47 -0.95
C LEU A 96 3.44 3.17 -0.63
N ASN A 97 3.59 2.14 -1.47
CA ASN A 97 2.89 0.87 -1.26
C ASN A 97 3.40 0.14 0.00
N GLU A 98 4.69 0.25 0.34
CA GLU A 98 5.20 -0.25 1.62
C GLU A 98 4.53 0.43 2.82
N ARG A 99 4.28 1.75 2.74
CA ARG A 99 3.51 2.47 3.77
C ARG A 99 2.06 2.01 3.82
N TYR A 100 1.42 1.80 2.67
CA TYR A 100 0.06 1.28 2.62
C TYR A 100 -0.07 -0.11 3.23
N ILE A 101 0.86 -1.03 2.97
CA ILE A 101 0.86 -2.37 3.60
C ILE A 101 0.88 -2.25 5.13
N ARG A 102 1.71 -1.37 5.68
CA ARG A 102 1.77 -1.11 7.13
C ARG A 102 0.48 -0.49 7.64
N ASN A 103 -0.02 0.54 6.97
CA ASN A 103 -1.26 1.22 7.36
C ASN A 103 -2.47 0.28 7.33
N LEU A 104 -2.60 -0.56 6.30
CA LEU A 104 -3.64 -1.58 6.22
C LEU A 104 -3.57 -2.51 7.43
N SER A 105 -2.37 -2.99 7.77
CA SER A 105 -2.18 -3.90 8.91
C SER A 105 -2.60 -3.23 10.23
N HIS A 106 -2.21 -1.97 10.45
CA HIS A 106 -2.60 -1.22 11.65
C HIS A 106 -4.10 -0.91 11.70
N SER A 107 -4.69 -0.48 10.58
CA SER A 107 -6.12 -0.17 10.50
C SER A 107 -6.99 -1.40 10.71
N ILE A 108 -6.60 -2.55 10.13
CA ILE A 108 -7.29 -3.83 10.34
C ILE A 108 -7.31 -4.18 11.83
N GLU A 109 -6.18 -4.06 12.52
CA GLU A 109 -6.09 -4.41 13.94
C GLU A 109 -6.88 -3.44 14.83
N ALA A 110 -6.85 -2.15 14.51
CA ALA A 110 -7.64 -1.14 15.21
C ALA A 110 -9.15 -1.40 15.06
N ILE A 111 -9.62 -1.72 13.85
CA ILE A 111 -11.04 -2.02 13.59
C ILE A 111 -11.46 -3.32 14.29
N ARG A 112 -10.62 -4.37 14.25
CA ARG A 112 -10.88 -5.62 14.99
C ARG A 112 -11.03 -5.37 16.49
N SER A 113 -10.15 -4.54 17.05
CA SER A 113 -10.20 -4.14 18.47
C SER A 113 -11.51 -3.40 18.79
N ALA A 114 -11.92 -2.46 17.93
CA ALA A 114 -13.17 -1.71 18.10
C ALA A 114 -14.41 -2.62 18.06
N LEU A 115 -14.47 -3.55 17.08
CA LEU A 115 -15.55 -4.53 16.98
C LEU A 115 -15.62 -5.46 18.20
N SER A 116 -14.47 -5.92 18.69
CA SER A 116 -14.38 -6.74 19.90
C SER A 116 -14.91 -6.01 21.14
N TRP A 117 -14.55 -4.73 21.28
CA TRP A 117 -15.04 -3.88 22.36
C TRP A 117 -16.57 -3.70 22.30
N LYS A 118 -17.13 -3.36 21.13
CA LYS A 118 -18.58 -3.23 20.94
C LYS A 118 -19.33 -4.53 21.21
N LYS A 119 -18.77 -5.68 20.80
CA LYS A 119 -19.34 -6.99 21.12
C LYS A 119 -19.45 -7.18 22.64
N THR A 120 -18.38 -6.85 23.36
CA THR A 120 -18.34 -6.96 24.83
C THR A 120 -19.37 -6.05 25.49
N GLU A 121 -19.52 -4.82 25.01
CA GLU A 121 -20.53 -3.86 25.50
C GLU A 121 -21.97 -4.38 25.28
N LEU A 122 -22.25 -4.93 24.09
CA LEU A 122 -23.54 -5.55 23.76
C LEU A 122 -23.84 -6.79 24.63
N GLU A 123 -22.81 -7.56 25.00
CA GLU A 123 -22.99 -8.69 25.91
C GLU A 123 -23.27 -8.21 27.34
N GLN A 124 -22.53 -7.22 27.84
CA GLN A 124 -22.72 -6.67 29.19
C GLN A 124 -24.09 -6.00 29.38
N SER A 125 -24.56 -5.24 28.39
CA SER A 125 -25.89 -4.60 28.45
C SER A 125 -27.02 -5.61 28.60
N LYS A 126 -26.92 -6.78 27.93
CA LYS A 126 -27.91 -7.87 28.07
C LYS A 126 -28.03 -8.40 29.50
N TYR A 127 -26.91 -8.50 30.21
CA TYR A 127 -26.88 -9.00 31.60
C TYR A 127 -27.36 -7.96 32.63
N GLN A 128 -27.30 -6.66 32.33
CA GLN A 128 -27.79 -5.61 33.24
C GLN A 128 -29.31 -5.41 33.19
N THR A 129 -29.98 -5.87 32.13
CA THR A 129 -31.44 -5.83 31.98
C THR A 129 -32.19 -7.06 32.50
N THR A 130 -31.49 -8.03 33.07
CA THR A 130 -32.05 -9.20 33.80
C THR A 130 -31.83 -9.07 35.29
#